data_AF-A0A397A9Q9-F1
#
_entry.id   AF-A0A397A9Q9-F1
#
_cell.length_a   1.000
_cell.length_b   1.000
_cell.length_c   1.000
_cell.angle_alpha   90.00
_cell.angle_beta   90.00
_cell.angle_gamma   90.00
#
_symmetry.space_group_name_H-M   'P 1'
#
loop_
_entity.id
_entity.type
_entity.pdbx_description
1 polymer ?
#
loop_
_entity_poly.entity_id
_entity_poly.type
_entity_poly.pdbx_seq_one_letter_code
_entity_poly.pdbx_strand_id
1 'polypeptide(L)'
;MRSRMSQHVASLAKSDNELNILDHGEQVDTYRGMWALLVDKGYYGASAEVRAIHPKKNPPRGALDPEDIVRNRRVSSDRVVVENFFGRVCSLWKVSYATFTWSTKFYDDIQRLTFALTNFHVSLLPLRETDRHWYRSVLARYESMVHTTAAKRAESQRKSRLRRMQRIAMSRGRNPSYVFTTP
;
A
#
# COMPACT_ATOMS: atom_id res chain seq x y z
N MET A 1 15.78 10.50 1.17
CA MET A 1 15.12 9.20 0.92
C MET A 1 16.10 8.38 0.07
N ARG A 2 16.75 7.35 0.63
CA ARG A 2 17.68 6.52 -0.16
C ARG A 2 16.84 5.73 -1.18
N SER A 3 17.02 6.02 -2.46
CA SER A 3 16.36 5.29 -3.54
C SER A 3 16.74 3.81 -3.43
N ARG A 4 15.74 2.92 -3.26
CA ARG A 4 15.94 1.45 -3.38
C ARG A 4 15.89 1.01 -4.85
N MET A 5 15.99 1.94 -5.80
CA MET A 5 15.82 1.63 -7.21
C MET A 5 16.85 0.61 -7.71
N SER A 6 18.10 0.67 -7.26
CA SER A 6 19.10 -0.34 -7.61
C SER A 6 18.68 -1.77 -7.24
N GLN A 7 17.97 -1.95 -6.12
CA GLN A 7 17.43 -3.25 -5.72
C GLN A 7 16.26 -3.67 -6.63
N HIS A 8 15.41 -2.73 -7.02
CA HIS A 8 14.31 -3.00 -7.95
C HIS A 8 14.83 -3.36 -9.34
N VAL A 9 15.81 -2.62 -9.87
CA VAL A 9 16.47 -2.91 -11.15
C VAL A 9 17.07 -4.31 -11.12
N ALA A 10 17.82 -4.65 -10.06
CA ALA A 10 18.40 -5.98 -9.92
C ALA A 10 17.34 -7.10 -9.82
N SER A 11 16.21 -6.83 -9.15
CA SER A 11 15.12 -7.82 -9.01
C SER A 11 14.29 -8.00 -10.28
N LEU A 12 14.29 -7.03 -11.18
CA LEU A 12 13.56 -7.08 -12.44
C LEU A 12 14.42 -7.63 -13.59
N ALA A 13 15.74 -7.69 -13.43
CA ALA A 13 16.64 -8.22 -14.44
C ALA A 13 16.32 -9.70 -14.72
N LYS A 14 16.12 -10.04 -15.99
CA LYS A 14 15.97 -11.41 -16.44
C LYS A 14 17.33 -12.11 -16.40
N SER A 15 17.37 -13.33 -15.89
CA SER A 15 18.47 -14.26 -16.10
C SER A 15 18.53 -14.74 -17.56
N ASP A 16 19.64 -15.36 -17.95
CA ASP A 16 19.83 -15.90 -19.30
C ASP A 16 18.74 -16.91 -19.70
N ASN A 17 18.27 -17.72 -18.74
CA ASN A 17 17.17 -18.65 -18.98
C ASN A 17 15.84 -17.93 -19.17
N GLU A 18 15.59 -16.86 -18.41
CA GLU A 18 14.35 -16.07 -18.49
C GLU A 18 14.27 -15.24 -19.77
N LEU A 19 15.40 -14.91 -20.40
CA LEU A 19 15.43 -14.29 -21.72
C LEU A 19 14.78 -15.18 -22.80
N ASN A 20 14.72 -16.49 -22.59
CA ASN A 20 14.08 -17.44 -23.51
C ASN A 20 12.56 -17.55 -23.28
N ILE A 21 12.02 -16.96 -22.20
CA ILE A 21 10.58 -16.95 -21.94
C ILE A 21 9.93 -15.89 -22.83
N LEU A 22 8.94 -16.31 -23.61
CA LEU A 22 8.15 -15.41 -24.46
C LEU A 22 7.43 -14.35 -23.60
N ASP A 23 7.73 -13.08 -23.90
CA ASP A 23 7.21 -11.91 -23.22
C ASP A 23 6.43 -11.06 -24.21
N HIS A 24 5.11 -11.05 -24.06
CA HIS A 24 4.19 -10.26 -24.89
C HIS A 24 3.77 -8.95 -24.20
N GLY A 25 4.44 -8.58 -23.11
CA GLY A 25 4.09 -7.39 -22.33
C GLY A 25 4.47 -6.09 -23.05
N GLU A 26 3.80 -5.01 -22.68
CA GLU A 26 4.12 -3.67 -23.18
C GLU A 26 5.60 -3.31 -22.98
N GLN A 27 6.21 -2.57 -23.91
CA GLN A 27 7.60 -2.08 -23.83
C GLN A 27 8.68 -3.18 -23.84
N VAL A 28 8.36 -4.42 -24.25
CA VAL A 28 9.33 -5.52 -24.29
C VAL A 28 10.55 -5.21 -25.15
N ASP A 29 10.38 -4.55 -26.30
CA ASP A 29 11.48 -4.25 -27.21
C ASP A 29 12.48 -3.25 -26.61
N THR A 30 12.00 -2.29 -25.84
CA THR A 30 12.84 -1.29 -25.16
C THR A 30 13.54 -1.88 -23.93
N TYR A 31 12.90 -2.84 -23.26
CA TYR A 31 13.35 -3.40 -21.98
C TYR A 31 13.45 -4.93 -22.03
N ARG A 32 14.13 -5.49 -23.04
CA ARG A 32 14.18 -6.94 -23.28
C ARG A 32 14.69 -7.74 -22.09
N GLY A 33 15.72 -7.22 -21.42
CA GLY A 33 16.36 -7.83 -20.25
C GLY A 33 15.64 -7.59 -18.93
N MET A 34 14.43 -7.02 -18.92
CA MET A 34 13.70 -6.72 -17.68
C MET A 34 12.26 -7.24 -17.70
N TRP A 35 11.84 -7.83 -16.58
CA TRP A 35 10.44 -8.08 -16.29
C TRP A 35 9.68 -6.77 -16.09
N ALA A 36 8.38 -6.79 -16.44
CA ALA A 36 7.51 -5.64 -16.27
C ALA A 36 7.17 -5.42 -14.79
N LEU A 37 7.23 -4.16 -14.35
CA LEU A 37 6.73 -3.74 -13.05
C LEU A 37 5.33 -3.16 -13.24
N LEU A 38 4.30 -3.85 -12.70
CA LEU A 38 2.95 -3.30 -12.65
C LEU A 38 2.85 -2.28 -11.53
N VAL A 39 2.50 -1.05 -11.89
CA VAL A 39 2.53 0.08 -10.97
C VAL A 39 1.14 0.64 -10.73
N ASP A 40 0.86 1.04 -9.50
CA ASP A 40 -0.40 1.71 -9.18
C ASP A 40 -0.54 3.05 -9.89
N LYS A 41 -1.79 3.39 -10.21
CA LYS A 41 -2.13 4.65 -10.88
C LYS A 41 -1.53 5.87 -10.16
N GLY A 42 -1.36 5.86 -8.84
CA GLY A 42 -0.83 7.00 -8.08
C GLY A 42 0.69 7.15 -8.06
N TYR A 43 1.44 6.14 -8.51
CA TYR A 43 2.90 6.17 -8.45
C TYR A 43 3.46 6.87 -9.69
N TYR A 44 4.58 7.58 -9.50
CA TYR A 44 5.25 8.34 -10.56
C TYR A 44 6.75 8.09 -10.49
N GLY A 45 7.43 8.24 -11.62
CA GLY A 45 8.90 8.19 -11.71
C GLY A 45 9.51 6.81 -11.91
N ALA A 46 8.76 5.70 -11.73
CA ALA A 46 9.28 4.35 -11.99
C ALA A 46 9.76 4.18 -13.45
N SER A 47 9.03 4.74 -14.42
CA SER A 47 9.35 4.59 -15.84
C SER A 47 10.68 5.21 -16.27
N ALA A 48 11.32 6.03 -15.43
CA ALA A 48 12.64 6.58 -15.75
C ALA A 48 13.76 5.53 -15.66
N GLU A 49 13.59 4.52 -14.80
CA GLU A 49 14.67 3.58 -14.45
C GLU A 49 14.28 2.10 -14.67
N VAL A 50 12.99 1.78 -14.73
CA VAL A 50 12.49 0.40 -14.91
C VAL A 50 11.33 0.33 -15.92
N ARG A 51 11.07 -0.87 -16.43
CA ARG A 51 9.93 -1.18 -17.32
C ARG A 51 8.59 -1.12 -16.57
N ALA A 52 8.15 0.09 -16.23
CA ALA A 52 6.97 0.31 -15.41
C ALA A 52 5.71 0.51 -16.25
N ILE A 53 4.76 -0.42 -16.09
CA ILE A 53 3.45 -0.37 -16.76
C ILE A 53 2.44 0.30 -15.83
N HIS A 54 2.00 1.49 -16.25
CA HIS A 54 1.03 2.28 -15.52
C HIS A 54 -0.35 2.18 -16.17
N PRO A 55 -1.42 2.01 -15.38
CA PRO A 55 -2.76 2.29 -15.86
C PRO A 55 -2.85 3.75 -16.33
N LYS A 56 -3.39 3.97 -17.53
CA LYS A 56 -3.59 5.31 -18.08
C LYS A 56 -4.59 6.07 -17.22
N LYS A 57 -4.36 7.37 -17.05
CA LYS A 57 -5.22 8.25 -16.27
C LYS A 57 -6.18 9.01 -17.17
N ASN A 58 -7.30 9.40 -16.59
CA ASN A 58 -8.19 10.34 -17.24
C ASN A 58 -7.39 11.61 -17.54
N PRO A 59 -7.50 12.16 -18.75
CA PRO A 59 -6.91 13.45 -19.06
C PRO A 59 -7.58 14.55 -18.21
N PRO A 60 -6.93 15.69 -18.00
CA PRO A 60 -7.53 16.82 -17.31
C PRO A 60 -8.89 17.17 -17.93
N ARG A 61 -9.96 17.14 -17.12
CA ARG A 61 -11.34 17.43 -17.54
C ARG A 61 -11.91 16.53 -18.66
N GLY A 62 -11.37 15.34 -18.87
CA GLY A 62 -11.87 14.40 -19.87
C GLY A 62 -12.00 12.97 -19.36
N ALA A 63 -12.49 12.09 -20.24
CA ALA A 63 -12.57 10.65 -20.00
C ALA A 63 -11.44 9.91 -20.74
N LEU A 64 -11.13 8.69 -20.29
CA LEU A 64 -10.28 7.78 -21.06
C LEU A 64 -11.00 7.33 -22.32
N ASP A 65 -10.24 7.18 -23.39
CA ASP A 65 -10.72 6.54 -24.61
C ASP A 65 -11.11 5.07 -24.35
N PRO A 66 -12.12 4.50 -25.04
CA PRO A 66 -12.50 3.11 -24.88
C PRO A 66 -11.34 2.11 -25.02
N GLU A 67 -10.38 2.35 -25.92
CA GLU A 67 -9.22 1.47 -26.08
C GLU A 67 -8.33 1.45 -24.84
N ASP A 68 -8.16 2.62 -24.21
CA ASP A 68 -7.38 2.78 -22.99
C ASP A 68 -8.05 2.13 -21.78
N ILE A 69 -9.39 2.14 -21.74
CA ILE A 69 -10.17 1.40 -20.74
C ILE A 69 -9.93 -0.11 -20.88
N VAL A 70 -9.99 -0.63 -22.11
CA VAL A 70 -9.74 -2.05 -22.40
C VAL A 70 -8.30 -2.42 -22.03
N ARG A 71 -7.31 -1.61 -22.41
CA ARG A 71 -5.91 -1.83 -22.05
C ARG A 71 -5.71 -1.82 -20.53
N ASN A 72 -6.28 -0.84 -19.83
CA ASN A 72 -6.20 -0.78 -18.37
C ASN A 72 -6.83 -2.00 -17.71
N ARG A 73 -7.94 -2.54 -18.26
CA ARG A 73 -8.56 -3.78 -17.77
C ARG A 73 -7.61 -4.97 -17.95
N ARG A 74 -6.94 -5.11 -19.10
CA ARG A 74 -5.94 -6.17 -19.34
C ARG A 74 -4.75 -6.07 -18.37
N VAL A 75 -4.16 -4.90 -18.23
CA VAL A 75 -3.06 -4.67 -17.26
C VAL A 75 -3.53 -4.97 -15.82
N SER A 76 -4.79 -4.66 -15.50
CA SER A 76 -5.35 -4.93 -14.17
C SER A 76 -5.68 -6.40 -13.95
N SER A 77 -5.98 -7.19 -14.99
CA SER A 77 -6.23 -8.62 -14.83
C SER A 77 -4.98 -9.38 -14.43
N ASP A 78 -3.80 -8.94 -14.85
CA ASP A 78 -2.53 -9.57 -14.46
C ASP A 78 -2.30 -9.49 -12.94
N ARG A 79 -2.83 -8.44 -12.30
CA ARG A 79 -2.75 -8.26 -10.84
C ARG A 79 -3.59 -9.28 -10.07
N VAL A 80 -4.55 -9.95 -10.71
CA VAL A 80 -5.41 -10.95 -10.04
C VAL A 80 -4.58 -12.10 -9.47
N VAL A 81 -3.52 -12.52 -10.17
CA VAL A 81 -2.62 -13.57 -9.67
C VAL A 81 -1.91 -13.13 -8.39
N VAL A 82 -1.46 -11.86 -8.36
CA VAL A 82 -0.82 -11.26 -7.19
C VAL A 82 -1.82 -11.16 -6.03
N GLU A 83 -3.04 -10.67 -6.27
CA GLU A 83 -4.10 -10.59 -5.27
C GLU A 83 -4.46 -11.97 -4.69
N ASN A 84 -4.59 -12.99 -5.54
CA ASN A 84 -4.82 -14.36 -5.09
C ASN A 84 -3.66 -14.87 -4.22
N PHE A 85 -2.41 -14.62 -4.63
CA PHE A 85 -1.25 -15.05 -3.86
C PHE A 85 -1.22 -14.41 -2.46
N PHE A 86 -1.38 -13.08 -2.38
CA PHE A 86 -1.48 -12.38 -1.09
C PHE A 86 -2.70 -12.81 -0.28
N GLY A 87 -3.79 -13.16 -0.96
CA GLY A 87 -4.95 -13.80 -0.34
C GLY A 87 -4.59 -15.10 0.38
N ARG A 88 -3.87 -16.00 -0.30
CA ARG A 88 -3.41 -17.26 0.30
C ARG A 88 -2.42 -17.02 1.44
N VAL A 89 -1.49 -16.07 1.28
CA VAL A 89 -0.58 -15.66 2.34
C VAL A 89 -1.36 -15.21 3.57
N CYS A 90 -2.32 -14.29 3.39
CA CYS A 90 -3.13 -13.79 4.49
C CYS A 90 -4.08 -14.85 5.06
N SER A 91 -4.51 -15.85 4.31
CA SER A 91 -5.41 -16.89 4.84
C SER A 91 -4.65 -17.88 5.72
N LEU A 92 -3.41 -18.22 5.32
CA LEU A 92 -2.59 -19.18 6.04
C LEU A 92 -1.83 -18.55 7.21
N TRP A 93 -1.36 -17.30 7.06
CA TRP A 93 -0.39 -16.71 7.97
C TRP A 93 -0.91 -15.42 8.61
N LYS A 94 -1.30 -15.51 9.89
CA LYS A 94 -1.80 -14.35 10.67
C LYS A 94 -0.81 -13.19 10.70
N VAL A 95 0.49 -13.48 10.74
CA VAL A 95 1.56 -12.47 10.78
C VAL A 95 1.56 -11.56 9.54
N SER A 96 1.00 -12.03 8.42
CA SER A 96 0.92 -11.26 7.18
C SER A 96 -0.23 -10.25 7.17
N TYR A 97 -1.14 -10.30 8.15
CA TYR A 97 -2.25 -9.34 8.24
C TYR A 97 -2.49 -8.69 9.60
N ALA A 98 -1.88 -9.19 10.66
CA ALA A 98 -2.05 -8.69 12.01
C ALA A 98 -0.93 -7.70 12.37
N THR A 99 -1.19 -6.85 13.36
CA THR A 99 -0.15 -5.96 13.90
C THR A 99 0.98 -6.78 14.50
N PHE A 100 2.19 -6.60 13.98
CA PHE A 100 3.41 -7.21 14.48
C PHE A 100 4.17 -6.21 15.35
N THR A 101 4.61 -6.63 16.54
CA THR A 101 5.19 -5.73 17.56
C THR A 101 6.69 -5.90 17.75
N TRP A 102 7.34 -6.76 16.97
CA TRP A 102 8.78 -7.02 17.06
C TRP A 102 9.56 -6.29 15.96
N SER A 103 10.88 -6.49 15.91
CA SER A 103 11.77 -5.77 14.99
C SER A 103 11.50 -6.07 13.51
N THR A 104 11.76 -5.08 12.65
CA THR A 104 11.65 -5.24 11.19
C THR A 104 12.51 -6.38 10.65
N LYS A 105 13.74 -6.56 11.18
CA LYS A 105 14.61 -7.65 10.76
C LYS A 105 13.96 -9.02 11.02
N PHE A 106 13.36 -9.20 12.18
CA PHE A 106 12.67 -10.44 12.52
C PHE A 106 11.41 -10.64 11.68
N TYR A 107 10.71 -9.55 11.33
CA TYR A 107 9.59 -9.59 10.41
C TYR A 107 10.01 -10.06 9.01
N ASP A 108 11.11 -9.55 8.46
CA ASP A 108 11.59 -9.90 7.12
C ASP A 108 11.88 -11.41 7.00
N ASP A 109 12.52 -11.99 8.01
CA ASP A 109 12.82 -13.44 8.06
C ASP A 109 11.54 -14.28 8.13
N ILE A 110 10.58 -13.88 8.98
CA ILE A 110 9.27 -14.53 9.06
C ILE A 110 8.52 -14.40 7.72
N GLN A 111 8.53 -13.22 7.10
CA GLN A 111 7.83 -12.98 5.86
C GLN A 111 8.38 -13.85 4.73
N ARG A 112 9.71 -13.92 4.59
CA ARG A 112 10.37 -14.83 3.64
C ARG A 112 9.95 -16.28 3.85
N LEU A 113 9.92 -16.74 5.10
CA LEU A 113 9.45 -18.09 5.44
C LEU A 113 7.99 -18.31 5.03
N THR A 114 7.09 -17.36 5.37
CA THR A 114 5.67 -17.47 5.00
C THR A 114 5.46 -17.50 3.48
N PHE A 115 6.26 -16.75 2.72
CA PHE A 115 6.19 -16.75 1.25
C PHE A 115 6.72 -18.07 0.68
N ALA A 116 7.83 -18.60 1.19
CA ALA A 116 8.35 -19.90 0.78
C ALA A 116 7.35 -21.03 1.04
N LEU A 117 6.73 -21.05 2.22
CA LEU A 117 5.68 -22.03 2.57
C LEU A 117 4.42 -21.84 1.71
N THR A 118 4.06 -20.61 1.37
CA THR A 118 2.95 -20.35 0.45
C THR A 118 3.26 -20.85 -0.96
N ASN A 119 4.47 -20.64 -1.46
CA ASN A 119 4.91 -21.17 -2.76
C ASN A 119 4.79 -22.70 -2.81
N PHE A 120 5.22 -23.39 -1.75
CA PHE A 120 5.03 -24.84 -1.63
C PHE A 120 3.54 -25.21 -1.58
N HIS A 121 2.72 -24.47 -0.84
CA HIS A 121 1.28 -24.72 -0.82
C HIS A 121 0.64 -24.49 -2.20
N VAL A 122 1.11 -23.52 -2.99
CA VAL A 122 0.62 -23.24 -4.34
C VAL A 122 1.00 -24.36 -5.32
N SER A 123 2.17 -24.99 -5.16
CA SER A 123 2.54 -26.14 -6.00
C SER A 123 1.67 -27.36 -5.77
N LEU A 124 1.09 -27.51 -4.57
CA LEU A 124 0.13 -28.58 -4.25
C LEU A 124 -1.32 -28.21 -4.56
N LEU A 125 -1.70 -26.95 -4.32
CA LEU A 125 -3.08 -26.46 -4.39
C LEU A 125 -3.11 -25.10 -5.11
N PRO A 126 -3.58 -25.08 -6.38
CA PRO A 126 -3.63 -23.87 -7.18
C PRO A 126 -4.34 -22.71 -6.48
N LEU A 127 -3.97 -21.49 -6.88
CA LEU A 127 -4.62 -20.26 -6.45
C LEU A 127 -6.07 -20.22 -6.95
N ARG A 128 -6.98 -19.70 -6.12
CA ARG A 128 -8.42 -19.66 -6.35
C ARG A 128 -8.97 -18.26 -6.14
N GLU A 129 -10.13 -17.99 -6.70
CA GLU A 129 -10.82 -16.71 -6.50
C GLU A 129 -11.15 -16.42 -5.03
N THR A 130 -11.40 -17.45 -4.23
CA THR A 130 -11.60 -17.33 -2.77
C THR A 130 -10.42 -16.68 -2.07
N ASP A 131 -9.19 -16.88 -2.57
CA ASP A 131 -8.00 -16.25 -2.00
C ASP A 131 -8.08 -14.73 -2.17
N ARG A 132 -8.45 -14.24 -3.36
CA ARG A 132 -8.66 -12.79 -3.58
C ARG A 132 -9.78 -12.23 -2.73
N HIS A 133 -10.88 -12.96 -2.52
CA HIS A 133 -11.94 -12.50 -1.62
C HIS A 133 -11.43 -12.32 -0.19
N TRP A 134 -10.59 -13.26 0.29
CA TRP A 134 -9.93 -13.12 1.58
C TRP A 134 -8.99 -11.91 1.62
N TYR A 135 -8.20 -11.70 0.58
CA TYR A 135 -7.32 -10.52 0.52
C TYR A 135 -8.12 -9.21 0.61
N ARG A 136 -9.23 -9.11 -0.12
CA ARG A 136 -10.12 -7.95 -0.07
C ARG A 136 -10.75 -7.73 1.30
N SER A 137 -11.13 -8.79 2.01
CA SER A 137 -11.67 -8.66 3.37
C SER A 137 -10.61 -8.13 4.35
N VAL A 138 -9.35 -8.55 4.19
CA VAL A 138 -8.21 -8.01 4.96
C VAL A 138 -8.00 -6.53 4.69
N LEU A 139 -8.03 -6.10 3.42
CA LEU A 139 -7.91 -4.69 3.05
C LEU A 139 -9.05 -3.84 3.63
N ALA A 140 -10.30 -4.32 3.53
CA ALA A 140 -11.46 -3.64 4.12
C ALA A 140 -11.33 -3.48 5.64
N ARG A 141 -10.76 -4.49 6.32
CA ARG A 141 -10.47 -4.39 7.76
C ARG A 141 -9.43 -3.30 8.04
N TYR A 142 -8.38 -3.18 7.22
CA TYR A 142 -7.40 -2.11 7.39
C TYR A 142 -8.00 -0.72 7.21
N GLU A 143 -8.84 -0.54 6.19
CA GLU A 143 -9.55 0.72 5.97
C GLU A 143 -10.41 1.09 7.19
N SER A 144 -11.17 0.13 7.73
CA SER A 144 -11.95 0.31 8.96
C SER A 144 -11.08 0.68 10.17
N MET A 145 -9.92 0.05 10.33
CA MET A 145 -8.97 0.38 11.39
C MET A 145 -8.43 1.80 11.27
N VAL A 146 -8.17 2.27 10.05
CA VAL A 146 -7.74 3.65 9.78
C VAL A 146 -8.83 4.63 10.19
N HIS A 147 -10.08 4.40 9.77
CA HIS A 147 -11.22 5.24 10.16
C HIS A 147 -11.41 5.27 11.68
N THR A 148 -11.34 4.12 12.33
CA THR A 148 -11.46 4.01 13.79
C THR A 148 -10.35 4.78 14.51
N THR A 149 -9.12 4.69 14.01
CA THR A 149 -7.97 5.40 14.59
C THR A 149 -8.10 6.91 14.39
N ALA A 150 -8.55 7.35 13.22
CA ALA A 150 -8.84 8.76 12.94
C ALA A 150 -9.95 9.31 13.85
N ALA A 151 -11.03 8.56 14.06
CA ALA A 151 -12.11 8.95 14.96
C ALA A 151 -11.62 9.10 16.41
N LYS A 152 -10.86 8.13 16.94
CA LYS A 152 -10.24 8.22 18.27
C LYS A 152 -9.34 9.45 18.40
N ARG A 153 -8.55 9.76 17.36
CA ARG A 153 -7.68 10.94 17.32
C ARG A 153 -8.49 12.23 17.35
N ALA A 154 -9.55 12.33 16.55
CA ALA A 154 -10.43 13.49 16.51
C ALA A 154 -11.11 13.74 17.86
N GLU A 155 -11.57 12.67 18.53
CA GLU A 155 -12.19 12.76 19.85
C GLU A 155 -11.20 13.24 20.93
N SER A 156 -9.98 12.69 20.93
CA SER A 156 -8.91 13.12 21.85
C SER A 156 -8.56 14.60 21.66
N GLN A 157 -8.44 15.04 20.40
CA GLN A 157 -8.22 16.45 20.09
C GLN A 157 -9.39 17.35 20.54
N ARG A 158 -10.64 16.90 20.35
CA ARG A 158 -11.83 17.62 20.85
C ARG A 158 -11.78 17.80 22.36
N LYS A 159 -11.52 16.72 23.10
CA LYS A 159 -11.37 16.74 24.57
C LYS A 159 -10.25 17.69 25.00
N SER A 160 -9.11 17.68 24.30
CA SER A 160 -7.99 18.59 24.58
C SER A 160 -8.35 20.06 24.34
N ARG A 161 -9.03 20.38 23.23
CA ARG A 161 -9.52 21.73 22.93
C ARG A 161 -10.48 22.24 24.01
N LEU A 162 -11.43 21.41 24.44
CA LEU A 162 -12.38 21.77 25.51
C LEU A 162 -11.65 22.07 26.83
N ARG A 163 -10.72 21.21 27.27
CA ARG A 163 -9.92 21.46 28.49
C ARG A 163 -9.08 22.73 28.38
N ARG A 164 -8.56 23.05 27.18
CA ARG A 164 -7.85 24.32 26.94
C ARG A 164 -8.79 25.52 27.09
N MET A 165 -9.98 25.48 26.49
CA MET A 165 -10.97 26.55 26.62
C MET A 165 -11.39 26.78 28.07
N GLN A 166 -11.63 25.69 28.82
CA GLN A 166 -11.93 25.76 30.26
C GLN A 166 -10.80 26.42 31.05
N ARG A 167 -9.53 26.06 30.81
CA ARG A 167 -8.38 26.71 31.46
C ARG A 167 -8.30 28.20 31.17
N ILE A 168 -8.53 28.61 29.92
CA ILE A 168 -8.52 30.02 29.51
C ILE A 168 -9.69 30.81 30.15
N ALA A 169 -10.88 30.20 30.24
CA ALA A 169 -12.02 30.81 30.90
C ALA A 169 -11.75 31.02 32.40
N MET A 170 -11.19 30.02 33.07
CA MET A 170 -10.83 30.09 34.49
C MET A 170 -9.70 31.10 34.77
N SER A 171 -8.77 31.31 33.84
CA SER A 171 -7.73 32.33 33.99
C SER A 171 -8.27 33.75 33.78
N ARG A 172 -9.28 33.94 32.91
CA ARG A 172 -9.94 35.25 32.71
C ARG A 172 -10.82 35.68 33.88
N GLY A 173 -11.37 34.74 34.65
CA GLY A 173 -12.12 35.01 35.87
C GLY A 173 -11.26 35.37 37.10
N ARG A 174 -9.93 35.31 36.99
CA ARG A 174 -8.96 35.64 38.04
C ARG A 174 -8.17 36.92 37.75
N ASN A 175 -8.80 37.95 37.17
CA ASN A 175 -8.25 39.30 37.28
C ASN A 175 -8.58 39.81 38.69
N PRO A 176 -7.59 40.01 39.59
CA PRO A 176 -7.85 40.69 40.84
C PRO A 176 -8.16 42.15 40.49
N SER A 177 -9.36 42.61 40.83
CA SER A 177 -9.65 44.03 40.91
C SER A 177 -8.61 44.64 41.86
N TYR A 178 -7.60 45.32 41.32
CA TYR A 178 -6.70 46.13 42.13
C TYR A 178 -7.54 47.23 42.77
N VAL A 179 -7.87 47.05 44.06
CA VAL A 179 -8.48 48.10 44.87
C VAL A 179 -7.35 49.07 45.19
N PHE A 180 -7.32 50.18 44.46
CA PHE A 180 -6.53 51.35 44.86
C PHE A 180 -7.14 51.91 46.14
N THR A 181 -6.50 51.67 47.28
CA THR A 181 -6.68 52.51 48.46
C THR A 181 -5.78 53.73 48.31
N THR A 182 -6.39 54.89 48.08
CA THR A 182 -5.76 56.20 48.17
C THR A 182 -6.19 56.91 49.46
N PRO A 183 -5.41 57.91 49.89
CA PRO A 183 -4.32 57.85 50.86
C PRO A 183 -4.78 57.84 52.32
#